data_AF-A0A139PE33-F1
#
_entry.id   AF-A0A139PE33-F1
#
_cell.length_a   1.000
_cell.length_b   1.000
_cell.length_c   1.000
_cell.angle_alpha   90.00
_cell.angle_beta   90.00
_cell.angle_gamma   90.00
#
_symmetry.space_group_name_H-M   'P 1'
#
loop_
_entity.id
_entity.type
_entity.pdbx_description
1 polymer ?
#
loop_
_entity_poly.entity_id
_entity_poly.type
_entity_poly.pdbx_seq_one_letter_code
_entity_poly.pdbx_strand_id
1 'polypeptide(L)'
;MALLRAQYNQAVLVLGSATPSLESRARASRGLYDFQLLTKRANPLARIPQVEVVDFRDYIGQNEAANYTPPLLAAIEERLQRKEQVVLMLNRRGYSSFVMCRECGSVDTCPNCDISLTLHMDTKTMNCHYCGFSKNIPQSCPVCSSRSIRYYGTGTQKASDELAQLFPQARILRMDVDTTRKKGSHEAILESFGQGQADILLGTQMIAKGLDFPNVTLVGVLNADTALNLPDFRSSERTFQLLTQVAGRAGRAEKAGQVFIQSYNPHHYAIEFAKKQDYEGFYAYEMSIRRQLGYPPYYYTVGITLSHRDEEKAVKESYRVLDILRAGLSDKVHILGPTPKPIARTHNLYHYQILLKYRFEDDLQTSLNQVLDLTQEKENKDLRLSIDNEPQNFM
;
A
#
# COMPACT_ATOMS: atom_id res chain seq x y z
N MET A 1 2.86 -5.84 -20.67
CA MET A 1 3.34 -7.02 -21.43
C MET A 1 2.22 -7.96 -21.90
N ALA A 2 1.25 -8.36 -21.05
CA ALA A 2 0.18 -9.29 -21.45
C ALA A 2 -0.68 -8.79 -22.64
N LEU A 3 -1.04 -7.49 -22.64
CA LEU A 3 -1.78 -6.86 -23.75
C LEU A 3 -1.02 -6.93 -25.08
N LEU A 4 0.27 -6.55 -25.08
CA LEU A 4 1.14 -6.61 -26.26
C LEU A 4 1.27 -8.03 -26.79
N ARG A 5 1.41 -9.03 -25.90
CA ARG A 5 1.48 -10.44 -26.30
C ARG A 5 0.17 -10.92 -26.89
N ALA A 6 -0.96 -10.56 -26.31
CA ALA A 6 -2.27 -10.92 -26.84
C ALA A 6 -2.48 -10.32 -28.24
N GLN A 7 -2.14 -9.05 -28.44
CA GLN A 7 -2.18 -8.40 -29.76
C GLN A 7 -1.26 -9.09 -30.79
N TYR A 8 0.00 -9.34 -30.41
CA TYR A 8 0.96 -10.00 -31.29
C TYR A 8 0.51 -11.40 -31.71
N ASN A 9 -0.07 -12.17 -30.79
CA ASN A 9 -0.54 -13.53 -31.04
C ASN A 9 -2.01 -13.59 -31.51
N GLN A 10 -2.65 -12.44 -31.74
CA GLN A 10 -4.08 -12.35 -32.07
C GLN A 10 -4.99 -13.13 -31.10
N ALA A 11 -4.61 -13.16 -29.82
CA ALA A 11 -5.32 -13.88 -28.77
C ALA A 11 -6.23 -12.95 -27.97
N VAL A 12 -7.26 -13.53 -27.35
CA VAL A 12 -8.12 -12.82 -26.40
C VAL A 12 -7.42 -12.73 -25.04
N LEU A 13 -7.30 -11.51 -24.50
CA LEU A 13 -6.82 -11.27 -23.14
C LEU A 13 -8.00 -11.11 -22.19
N VAL A 14 -8.11 -12.01 -21.20
CA VAL A 14 -9.10 -11.90 -20.13
C VAL A 14 -8.42 -11.39 -18.85
N LEU A 15 -8.88 -10.25 -18.34
CA LEU A 15 -8.39 -9.65 -17.09
C LEU A 15 -9.41 -9.87 -15.97
N GLY A 16 -9.22 -10.94 -15.20
CA GLY A 16 -10.09 -11.26 -14.05
C GLY A 16 -9.62 -10.56 -12.77
N SER A 17 -10.50 -9.79 -12.13
CA SER A 17 -10.26 -9.25 -10.78
C SER A 17 -11.57 -9.02 -10.03
N ALA A 18 -11.55 -9.25 -8.71
CA ALA A 18 -12.62 -8.83 -7.81
C ALA A 18 -12.56 -7.32 -7.49
N THR A 19 -11.36 -6.74 -7.59
CA THR A 19 -11.08 -5.32 -7.33
C THR A 19 -10.10 -4.83 -8.40
N PRO A 20 -10.55 -4.63 -9.65
CA PRO A 20 -9.66 -4.27 -10.75
C PRO A 20 -8.91 -2.96 -10.47
N SER A 21 -7.72 -2.81 -11.07
CA SER A 21 -7.00 -1.53 -10.98
C SER A 21 -7.87 -0.43 -11.58
N LEU A 22 -7.77 0.79 -11.03
CA LEU A 22 -8.59 1.90 -11.52
C LEU A 22 -8.30 2.22 -12.99
N GLU A 23 -7.06 2.04 -13.44
CA GLU A 23 -6.70 2.23 -14.85
C GLU A 23 -7.35 1.19 -15.77
N SER A 24 -7.51 -0.06 -15.31
CA SER A 24 -8.20 -1.11 -16.08
C SER A 24 -9.71 -0.87 -16.10
N ARG A 25 -10.30 -0.54 -14.94
CA ARG A 25 -11.73 -0.19 -14.83
C ARG A 25 -12.08 1.06 -15.63
N ALA A 26 -11.20 2.05 -15.69
CA ALA A 26 -11.40 3.27 -16.48
C ALA A 26 -11.36 3.00 -17.99
N ARG A 27 -10.47 2.13 -18.47
CA ARG A 27 -10.45 1.68 -19.87
C ARG A 27 -11.75 0.95 -20.23
N ALA A 28 -12.22 0.08 -19.33
CA ALA A 28 -13.52 -0.57 -19.46
C ALA A 28 -14.69 0.44 -19.51
N SER A 29 -14.72 1.44 -18.61
CA SER A 29 -15.75 2.51 -18.61
C SER A 29 -15.79 3.31 -19.92
N ARG A 30 -14.67 3.42 -20.63
CA ARG A 30 -14.57 4.12 -21.91
C ARG A 30 -14.85 3.23 -23.12
N GLY A 31 -15.19 1.96 -22.92
CA GLY A 31 -15.39 0.98 -23.99
C GLY A 31 -14.09 0.56 -24.69
N LEU A 32 -12.92 0.84 -24.10
CA LEU A 32 -11.64 0.36 -24.63
C LEU A 32 -11.41 -1.11 -24.30
N TYR A 33 -11.96 -1.57 -23.17
CA TYR A 33 -12.03 -2.98 -22.79
C TYR A 33 -13.49 -3.39 -22.66
N ASP A 34 -13.82 -4.61 -23.09
CA ASP A 34 -15.12 -5.20 -22.80
C ASP A 34 -15.26 -5.49 -21.30
N PHE A 35 -16.37 -5.06 -20.72
CA PHE A 35 -16.63 -5.19 -19.28
C PHE A 35 -17.71 -6.23 -19.01
N GLN A 36 -17.36 -7.27 -18.26
CA GLN A 36 -18.28 -8.32 -17.84
C GLN A 36 -18.30 -8.37 -16.31
N LEU A 37 -19.43 -8.02 -15.70
CA LEU A 37 -19.59 -8.00 -14.24
C LEU A 37 -20.36 -9.24 -13.77
N LEU A 38 -19.71 -10.02 -12.91
CA LEU A 38 -20.34 -11.15 -12.22
C LEU A 38 -20.82 -10.70 -10.83
N THR A 39 -22.13 -10.65 -10.63
CA THR A 39 -22.75 -10.16 -9.37
C THR A 39 -23.14 -11.27 -8.40
N LYS A 40 -23.09 -12.53 -8.85
CA LYS A 40 -23.48 -13.70 -8.05
C LYS A 40 -22.25 -14.49 -7.62
N ARG A 41 -22.27 -15.01 -6.38
CA ARG A 41 -21.23 -15.91 -5.87
C ARG A 41 -21.34 -17.28 -6.53
N ALA A 42 -20.20 -17.96 -6.67
CA ALA A 42 -20.16 -19.33 -7.19
C ALA A 42 -20.89 -20.32 -6.27
N ASN A 43 -20.77 -20.15 -4.94
CA ASN A 43 -21.55 -20.90 -3.95
C ASN A 43 -22.74 -20.05 -3.48
N PRO A 44 -24.00 -20.48 -3.75
CA PRO A 44 -25.20 -19.76 -3.31
C PRO A 44 -25.36 -19.67 -1.79
N LEU A 45 -24.75 -20.58 -1.02
CA LEU A 45 -24.80 -20.59 0.44
C LEU A 45 -23.80 -19.63 1.07
N ALA A 46 -22.75 -19.23 0.33
CA ALA A 46 -21.71 -18.35 0.85
C ALA A 46 -22.27 -16.93 1.05
N ARG A 47 -22.25 -16.46 2.30
CA ARG A 47 -22.72 -15.12 2.66
C ARG A 47 -21.57 -14.10 2.61
N ILE A 48 -21.94 -12.83 2.40
CA ILE A 48 -20.99 -11.74 2.57
C ILE A 48 -20.69 -11.65 4.08
N PRO A 49 -19.40 -11.67 4.49
CA PRO A 49 -19.06 -11.62 5.90
C PRO A 49 -19.42 -10.26 6.50
N GLN A 50 -19.79 -10.27 7.78
CA GLN A 50 -20.02 -9.06 8.53
C GLN A 50 -18.68 -8.37 8.79
N VAL A 51 -18.54 -7.12 8.31
CA VAL A 51 -17.33 -6.32 8.50
C VAL A 51 -17.59 -5.26 9.57
N GLU A 52 -16.83 -5.33 10.65
CA GLU A 52 -16.82 -4.38 11.74
C GLU A 52 -15.53 -3.55 11.68
N VAL A 53 -15.65 -2.24 11.76
CA VAL A 53 -14.51 -1.32 11.83
C VAL A 53 -14.41 -0.87 13.27
N VAL A 54 -13.28 -1.13 13.91
CA VAL A 54 -13.03 -0.79 15.31
C VAL A 54 -12.07 0.38 15.35
N ASP A 55 -12.49 1.43 16.05
CA ASP A 55 -11.65 2.59 16.30
C ASP A 55 -10.66 2.28 17.44
N PHE A 56 -9.36 2.35 17.16
CA PHE A 56 -8.35 2.18 18.20
C PHE A 56 -8.44 3.25 19.29
N ARG A 57 -8.97 4.44 18.95
CA ARG A 57 -9.02 5.59 19.85
C ARG A 57 -9.90 5.33 21.07
N ASP A 58 -10.94 4.51 20.90
CA ASP A 58 -11.89 4.13 21.96
C ASP A 58 -11.25 3.26 23.05
N TYR A 59 -10.08 2.66 22.78
CA TYR A 59 -9.41 1.68 23.66
C TYR A 59 -8.02 2.11 24.11
N ILE A 60 -7.63 3.38 23.89
CA ILE A 60 -6.33 3.87 24.35
C ILE A 60 -6.27 3.80 25.88
N GLY A 61 -5.21 3.17 26.40
CA GLY A 61 -4.97 3.03 27.84
C GLY A 61 -5.78 1.93 28.53
N GLN A 62 -6.64 1.21 27.80
CA GLN A 62 -7.46 0.12 28.34
C GLN A 62 -6.83 -1.27 28.17
N ASN A 63 -5.75 -1.39 27.38
CA ASN A 63 -5.12 -2.69 27.12
C ASN A 63 -3.59 -2.57 27.07
N GLU A 64 -2.90 -3.56 27.64
CA GLU A 64 -1.43 -3.68 27.56
C GLU A 64 -0.97 -4.13 26.17
N ALA A 65 -1.83 -4.88 25.46
CA ALA A 65 -1.58 -5.38 24.12
C ALA A 65 -1.86 -4.31 23.04
N ALA A 66 -0.81 -3.57 22.68
CA ALA A 66 -0.91 -2.37 21.84
C ALA A 66 -1.44 -2.59 20.41
N ASN A 67 -1.45 -3.82 19.88
CA ASN A 67 -1.91 -4.12 18.51
C ASN A 67 -3.32 -4.73 18.43
N TYR A 68 -3.96 -5.03 19.58
CA TYR A 68 -5.21 -5.75 19.64
C TYR A 68 -6.24 -5.03 20.52
N THR A 69 -7.36 -4.66 19.91
CA THR A 69 -8.51 -4.09 20.61
C THR A 69 -9.28 -5.18 21.36
N PRO A 70 -9.93 -4.85 22.48
CA PRO A 70 -10.74 -5.81 23.23
C PRO A 70 -11.80 -6.55 22.39
N PRO A 71 -12.54 -5.93 21.45
CA PRO A 71 -13.49 -6.65 20.60
C PRO A 71 -12.83 -7.74 19.74
N LEU A 72 -11.65 -7.47 19.18
CA LEU A 72 -10.91 -8.46 18.41
C LEU A 72 -10.43 -9.62 19.30
N LEU A 73 -9.92 -9.33 20.50
CA LEU A 73 -9.46 -10.37 21.43
C LEU A 73 -10.60 -11.30 21.86
N ALA A 74 -11.75 -10.73 22.21
CA ALA A 74 -12.95 -11.51 22.55
C ALA A 74 -13.39 -12.40 21.37
N ALA A 75 -13.38 -11.86 20.15
CA ALA A 75 -13.70 -12.64 18.96
C ALA A 75 -12.70 -13.78 18.71
N ILE A 76 -11.39 -13.54 18.91
CA ILE A 76 -10.36 -14.58 18.80
C ILE A 76 -10.63 -15.70 19.80
N GLU A 77 -10.84 -15.35 21.06
CA GLU A 77 -11.11 -16.32 22.13
C GLU A 77 -12.33 -17.20 21.82
N GLU A 78 -13.43 -16.59 21.36
CA GLU A 78 -14.64 -17.31 20.96
C GLU A 78 -14.36 -18.35 19.85
N ARG A 79 -13.49 -18.02 18.88
CA ARG A 79 -13.11 -18.96 17.80
C ARG A 79 -12.23 -20.09 18.29
N LEU A 80 -11.27 -19.78 19.16
CA LEU A 80 -10.41 -20.79 19.77
C LEU A 80 -11.25 -21.80 20.57
N GLN A 81 -12.24 -21.33 21.35
CA GLN A 81 -13.16 -22.21 22.10
C GLN A 81 -13.99 -23.11 21.18
N ARG A 82 -14.38 -22.61 19.99
CA ARG A 82 -15.11 -23.38 18.97
C ARG A 82 -14.22 -24.27 18.10
N LYS A 83 -12.90 -24.29 18.32
CA LYS A 83 -11.91 -24.96 17.46
C LYS A 83 -11.99 -24.50 16.00
N GLU A 84 -12.29 -23.22 15.83
CA GLU A 84 -12.29 -22.52 14.54
C GLU A 84 -10.96 -21.78 14.36
N GLN A 85 -10.63 -21.46 13.12
CA GLN A 85 -9.35 -20.83 12.79
C GLN A 85 -9.50 -19.33 12.57
N VAL A 86 -8.43 -18.61 12.89
CA VAL A 86 -8.36 -17.15 12.77
C VAL A 86 -7.25 -16.77 11.79
N VAL A 87 -7.51 -15.79 10.93
CA VAL A 87 -6.48 -15.15 10.11
C VAL A 87 -6.29 -13.71 10.58
N LEU A 88 -5.07 -13.35 10.94
CA LEU A 88 -4.71 -12.00 11.34
C LEU A 88 -3.76 -11.39 10.31
N MET A 89 -4.13 -10.24 9.78
CA MET A 89 -3.37 -9.53 8.77
C MET A 89 -2.77 -8.26 9.37
N LEU A 90 -1.45 -8.17 9.31
CA LEU A 90 -0.72 -6.94 9.56
C LEU A 90 -0.14 -6.45 8.24
N ASN A 91 -0.58 -5.29 7.77
CA ASN A 91 -0.02 -4.72 6.57
C ASN A 91 1.41 -4.23 6.84
N ARG A 92 2.42 -5.02 6.45
CA ARG A 92 3.83 -4.60 6.49
C ARG A 92 4.62 -5.06 5.27
N ARG A 93 5.14 -4.09 4.51
CA ARG A 93 6.38 -4.19 3.71
C ARG A 93 7.09 -2.83 3.73
N GLY A 94 8.34 -2.79 4.21
CA GLY A 94 9.27 -1.67 3.96
C GLY A 94 9.22 -0.46 4.92
N TYR A 95 10.33 0.30 4.95
CA TYR A 95 10.69 1.33 5.92
C TYR A 95 10.29 2.74 5.44
N SER A 96 9.20 3.27 5.98
CA SER A 96 8.97 4.71 6.07
C SER A 96 7.99 4.90 7.21
N SER A 97 8.53 5.29 8.37
CA SER A 97 7.70 5.71 9.50
C SER A 97 6.93 6.95 9.09
N PHE A 98 5.63 6.98 9.31
CA PHE A 98 4.85 8.21 9.33
C PHE A 98 4.61 8.60 10.78
N VAL A 99 4.25 9.87 10.96
CA VAL A 99 3.90 10.43 12.26
C VAL A 99 2.38 10.51 12.36
N MET A 100 1.82 9.96 13.44
CA MET A 100 0.38 9.99 13.70
C MET A 100 0.08 10.39 15.13
N CYS A 101 -0.97 11.19 15.32
CA CYS A 101 -1.54 11.44 16.64
C CYS A 101 -2.39 10.24 17.06
N ARG A 102 -2.06 9.60 18.19
CA ARG A 102 -2.86 8.48 18.71
C ARG A 102 -4.24 8.90 19.16
N GLU A 103 -4.40 10.14 19.61
CA GLU A 103 -5.64 10.61 20.23
C GLU A 103 -6.72 10.93 19.19
N CYS A 104 -6.37 11.60 18.09
CA CYS A 104 -7.33 11.95 17.04
C CYS A 104 -7.12 11.21 15.71
N GLY A 105 -6.04 10.44 15.55
CA GLY A 105 -5.75 9.68 14.33
C GLY A 105 -5.09 10.50 13.21
N SER A 106 -4.94 11.82 13.37
CA SER A 106 -4.43 12.70 12.31
C SER A 106 -3.00 12.34 11.90
N VAL A 107 -2.77 12.32 10.59
CA VAL A 107 -1.46 12.17 9.96
C VAL A 107 -1.16 13.44 9.17
N ASP A 108 0.09 13.88 9.22
CA ASP A 108 0.54 15.06 8.46
C ASP A 108 0.69 14.74 6.97
N THR A 109 0.01 15.51 6.13
CA THR A 109 0.07 15.42 4.67
C THR A 109 0.85 16.59 4.04
N CYS A 110 1.35 16.38 2.84
CA CYS A 110 1.99 17.42 2.04
C CYS A 110 0.93 18.36 1.43
N PRO A 111 1.01 19.69 1.63
CA PRO A 111 0.04 20.63 1.08
C PRO A 111 0.07 20.71 -0.46
N ASN A 112 1.16 20.27 -1.09
CA ASN A 112 1.36 20.34 -2.54
C ASN A 112 0.95 19.04 -3.26
N CYS A 113 0.95 17.90 -2.56
CA CYS A 113 0.83 16.58 -3.18
C CYS A 113 -0.31 15.72 -2.61
N ASP A 114 -0.88 16.13 -1.48
CA ASP A 114 -1.93 15.41 -0.74
C ASP A 114 -1.56 13.94 -0.44
N ILE A 115 -0.29 13.73 -0.06
CA ILE A 115 0.25 12.45 0.39
C ILE A 115 0.86 12.60 1.78
N SER A 116 0.88 11.53 2.57
CA SER A 116 1.53 11.52 3.88
C SER A 116 3.02 11.85 3.79
N LEU A 117 3.55 12.56 4.78
CA LEU A 117 4.97 12.87 4.87
C LEU A 117 5.76 11.69 5.45
N THR A 118 6.98 11.47 4.94
CA THR A 118 7.91 10.46 5.45
C THR A 118 8.73 11.04 6.59
N LEU A 119 8.81 10.34 7.72
CA LEU A 119 9.67 10.69 8.84
C LEU A 119 11.12 10.27 8.58
N HIS A 120 12.03 11.23 8.75
CA HIS A 120 13.48 11.04 8.74
C HIS A 120 14.01 11.27 10.16
N MET A 121 14.43 10.18 10.82
CA MET A 121 14.81 10.22 12.24
C MET A 121 16.21 10.80 12.47
N ASP A 122 17.09 10.66 11.50
CA ASP A 122 18.43 11.23 11.44
C ASP A 122 18.40 12.76 11.40
N THR A 123 17.54 13.33 10.54
CA THR A 123 17.37 14.78 10.43
C THR A 123 16.30 15.34 11.37
N LYS A 124 15.47 14.48 11.97
CA LYS A 124 14.27 14.83 12.74
C LYS A 124 13.29 15.71 11.96
N THR A 125 13.16 15.45 10.66
CA THR A 125 12.24 16.15 9.76
C THR A 125 11.20 15.20 9.16
N MET A 126 10.12 15.79 8.63
CA MET A 126 9.13 15.10 7.83
C MET A 126 9.18 15.65 6.40
N ASN A 127 9.40 14.77 5.44
CA ASN A 127 9.73 15.14 4.07
C ASN A 127 8.74 14.53 3.08
N CYS A 128 8.36 15.31 2.07
CA CYS A 128 7.65 14.85 0.89
C CYS A 128 8.66 14.48 -0.19
N HIS A 129 8.73 13.21 -0.55
CA HIS A 129 9.66 12.73 -1.59
C HIS A 129 9.19 12.99 -3.02
N TYR A 130 8.04 13.65 -3.20
CA TYR A 130 7.54 14.04 -4.52
C TYR A 130 7.98 15.47 -4.85
N CYS A 131 7.62 16.44 -3.99
CA CYS A 131 7.89 17.85 -4.25
C CYS A 131 9.03 18.46 -3.41
N GLY A 132 9.60 17.71 -2.47
CA GLY A 132 10.68 18.20 -1.61
C GLY A 132 10.22 19.04 -0.41
N PHE A 133 8.91 19.22 -0.21
CA PHE A 133 8.37 19.91 0.97
C PHE A 133 8.89 19.25 2.26
N SER A 134 9.40 20.04 3.20
CA SER A 134 9.91 19.57 4.48
C SER A 134 9.37 20.41 5.63
N LYS A 135 9.09 19.77 6.77
CA LYS A 135 8.73 20.43 8.03
C LYS A 135 9.31 19.68 9.22
N ASN A 136 9.45 20.38 10.34
CA ASN A 136 9.83 19.76 11.62
C ASN A 136 8.71 18.86 12.16
N ILE A 137 9.09 17.87 12.96
CA ILE A 137 8.14 17.02 13.68
C ILE A 137 7.40 17.89 14.72
N PRO A 138 6.06 17.96 14.69
CA PRO A 138 5.30 18.77 15.63
C PRO A 138 5.40 18.19 17.06
N GLN A 139 5.51 19.08 18.06
CA GLN A 139 5.51 18.70 19.48
C GLN A 139 4.09 18.39 20.00
N SER A 140 3.09 18.96 19.36
CA SER A 140 1.66 18.74 19.63
C SER A 140 0.90 18.58 18.34
N CYS A 141 -0.16 17.77 18.36
CA CYS A 141 -1.05 17.56 17.24
C CYS A 141 -1.63 18.90 16.76
N PRO A 142 -1.55 19.25 15.47
CA PRO A 142 -2.14 20.49 14.96
C PRO A 142 -3.68 20.46 14.96
N VAL A 143 -4.28 19.27 15.07
CA VAL A 143 -5.75 19.09 15.05
C VAL A 143 -6.35 19.10 16.45
N CYS A 144 -5.77 18.35 17.40
CA CYS A 144 -6.33 18.21 18.76
C CYS A 144 -5.42 18.73 19.88
N SER A 145 -4.26 19.32 19.57
CA SER A 145 -3.25 19.81 20.53
C SER A 145 -2.61 18.74 21.44
N SER A 146 -2.99 17.46 21.30
CA SER A 146 -2.41 16.36 22.05
C SER A 146 -0.91 16.17 21.82
N ARG A 147 -0.17 15.77 22.86
CA ARG A 147 1.24 15.35 22.77
C ARG A 147 1.41 13.87 22.43
N SER A 148 0.32 13.15 22.16
CA SER A 148 0.31 11.72 21.85
C SER A 148 0.76 11.41 20.41
N ILE A 149 1.79 12.11 19.94
CA ILE A 149 2.42 11.90 18.63
C ILE A 149 3.34 10.69 18.72
N ARG A 150 3.15 9.72 17.81
CA ARG A 150 3.91 8.47 17.80
C ARG A 150 4.34 8.09 16.39
N TYR A 151 5.47 7.39 16.34
CA TYR A 151 6.01 6.78 15.13
C TYR A 151 5.37 5.42 14.95
N TYR A 152 4.79 5.17 13.78
CA TYR A 152 4.14 3.90 13.47
C TYR A 152 5.06 3.00 12.63
N GLY A 153 5.12 1.72 13.00
CA GLY A 153 5.99 0.72 12.36
C GLY A 153 6.11 -0.63 13.09
N THR A 154 5.09 -1.07 13.85
CA THR A 154 5.17 -2.36 14.57
C THR A 154 5.33 -3.53 13.60
N GLY A 155 6.26 -4.44 13.91
CA GLY A 155 6.57 -5.61 13.09
C GLY A 155 5.66 -6.81 13.38
N THR A 156 5.53 -7.71 12.40
CA THR A 156 4.82 -9.00 12.54
C THR A 156 5.34 -9.85 13.70
N GLN A 157 6.64 -9.79 13.99
CA GLN A 157 7.24 -10.46 15.15
C GLN A 157 6.62 -9.99 16.47
N LYS A 158 6.59 -8.67 16.71
CA LYS A 158 6.04 -8.10 17.94
C LYS A 158 4.57 -8.47 18.13
N ALA A 159 3.78 -8.38 17.05
CA ALA A 159 2.38 -8.80 17.09
C ALA A 159 2.24 -10.29 17.42
N SER A 160 3.13 -11.15 16.89
CA SER A 160 3.15 -12.58 17.18
C SER A 160 3.49 -12.87 18.65
N ASP A 161 4.48 -12.18 19.20
CA ASP A 161 4.93 -12.37 20.58
C ASP A 161 3.84 -11.95 21.58
N GLU A 162 3.19 -10.80 21.33
CA GLU A 162 2.03 -10.35 22.11
C GLU A 162 0.88 -11.37 22.05
N LEU A 163 0.61 -11.93 20.87
CA LEU A 163 -0.46 -12.92 20.70
C LEU A 163 -0.18 -14.22 21.46
N ALA A 164 1.08 -14.67 21.45
CA ALA A 164 1.50 -15.86 22.19
C ALA A 164 1.40 -15.67 23.72
N GLN A 165 1.58 -14.44 24.22
CA GLN A 165 1.37 -14.12 25.63
C GLN A 165 -0.13 -14.12 25.99
N LEU A 166 -0.98 -13.57 25.13
CA LEU A 166 -2.43 -13.50 25.35
C LEU A 166 -3.11 -14.87 25.23
N PHE A 167 -2.65 -15.71 24.31
CA PHE A 167 -3.23 -17.03 24.03
C PHE A 167 -2.16 -18.13 24.06
N PRO A 168 -1.61 -18.47 25.24
CA PRO A 168 -0.48 -19.40 25.36
C PRO A 168 -0.81 -20.84 24.90
N GLN A 169 -2.09 -21.19 24.83
CA GLN A 169 -2.56 -22.50 24.37
C GLN A 169 -2.82 -22.56 22.86
N ALA A 170 -2.83 -21.41 22.17
CA ALA A 170 -3.12 -21.35 20.74
C ALA A 170 -1.88 -21.65 19.91
N ARG A 171 -2.03 -22.46 18.86
CA ARG A 171 -0.97 -22.75 17.90
C ARG A 171 -0.93 -21.64 16.85
N ILE A 172 0.05 -20.75 16.96
CA ILE A 172 0.18 -19.58 16.10
C ILE A 172 1.23 -19.84 15.00
N LEU A 173 0.84 -19.66 13.74
CA LEU A 173 1.74 -19.64 12.60
C LEU A 173 1.96 -18.21 12.13
N ARG A 174 3.23 -17.85 11.88
CA ARG A 174 3.62 -16.55 11.32
C ARG A 174 4.06 -16.69 9.85
N MET A 175 3.43 -15.91 8.98
CA MET A 175 3.74 -15.85 7.55
C MET A 175 4.15 -14.44 7.11
N ASP A 176 5.46 -14.23 7.04
CA ASP A 176 6.07 -13.02 6.51
C ASP A 176 7.27 -13.36 5.61
N VAL A 177 7.89 -12.33 5.02
CA VAL A 177 9.01 -12.52 4.09
C VAL A 177 10.18 -13.25 4.75
N ASP A 178 10.36 -13.10 6.07
CA ASP A 178 11.45 -13.72 6.80
C ASP A 178 11.19 -15.21 7.04
N THR A 179 9.94 -15.60 7.33
CA THR A 179 9.56 -17.00 7.49
C THR A 179 9.43 -17.75 6.16
N THR A 180 9.21 -17.04 5.03
CA THR A 180 9.03 -17.67 3.71
C THR A 180 10.26 -17.66 2.79
N ARG A 181 11.48 -17.41 3.30
CA ARG A 181 12.69 -17.29 2.44
C ARG A 181 13.11 -18.60 1.77
N LYS A 182 12.83 -19.75 2.40
CA LYS A 182 13.19 -21.06 1.85
C LYS A 182 12.16 -21.49 0.80
N LYS A 183 12.60 -22.05 -0.33
CA LYS A 183 11.69 -22.60 -1.35
C LYS A 183 10.75 -23.63 -0.71
N GLY A 184 9.45 -23.53 -0.98
CA GLY A 184 8.41 -24.42 -0.42
C GLY A 184 7.90 -24.06 0.98
N SER A 185 8.54 -23.16 1.73
CA SER A 185 8.10 -22.78 3.08
C SER A 185 6.72 -22.12 3.11
N HIS A 186 6.40 -21.30 2.10
CA HIS A 186 5.08 -20.69 1.95
C HIS A 186 3.98 -21.75 1.83
N GLU A 187 4.17 -22.75 0.96
CA GLU A 187 3.20 -23.83 0.74
C GLU A 187 3.06 -24.72 1.99
N ALA A 188 4.16 -25.06 2.65
CA ALA A 188 4.13 -25.86 3.87
C ALA A 188 3.36 -25.21 5.03
N ILE A 189 3.50 -23.88 5.23
CA ILE A 189 2.75 -23.17 6.28
C ILE A 189 1.25 -23.20 5.97
N LEU A 190 0.88 -23.02 4.70
CA LEU A 190 -0.52 -23.02 4.27
C LEU A 190 -1.14 -24.41 4.35
N GLU A 191 -0.39 -25.45 4.00
CA GLU A 191 -0.82 -26.82 4.13
C GLU A 191 -1.05 -27.18 5.60
N SER A 192 -0.10 -26.85 6.48
CA SER A 192 -0.22 -27.06 7.92
C SER A 192 -1.44 -26.35 8.51
N PHE A 193 -1.66 -25.08 8.11
CA PHE A 193 -2.85 -24.33 8.51
C PHE A 193 -4.14 -24.96 7.95
N GLY A 194 -4.17 -25.34 6.67
CA GLY A 194 -5.32 -25.99 6.04
C GLY A 194 -5.68 -27.35 6.64
N GLN A 195 -4.69 -28.07 7.19
CA GLN A 195 -4.87 -29.32 7.93
C GLN A 195 -5.32 -29.12 9.39
N GLY A 196 -5.53 -27.87 9.84
CA GLY A 196 -5.94 -27.57 11.21
C GLY A 196 -4.84 -27.78 12.26
N GLN A 197 -3.57 -27.81 11.84
CA GLN A 197 -2.42 -27.94 12.75
C GLN A 197 -2.09 -26.63 13.48
N ALA A 198 -2.74 -25.53 13.10
CA ALA A 198 -2.62 -24.23 13.73
C ALA A 198 -3.98 -23.56 13.86
N ASP A 199 -4.14 -22.77 14.93
CA ASP A 199 -5.39 -22.10 15.27
C ASP A 199 -5.41 -20.67 14.72
N ILE A 200 -4.25 -20.01 14.67
CA ILE A 200 -4.12 -18.63 14.19
C ILE A 200 -3.01 -18.53 13.14
N LEU A 201 -3.33 -17.93 11.99
CA LEU A 201 -2.36 -17.53 10.97
C LEU A 201 -2.18 -16.01 11.00
N LEU A 202 -1.05 -15.54 11.52
CA LEU A 202 -0.66 -14.13 11.50
C LEU A 202 0.27 -13.87 10.31
N GLY A 203 -0.05 -12.91 9.45
CA GLY A 203 0.84 -12.60 8.35
C GLY A 203 0.63 -11.26 7.67
N THR A 204 1.39 -11.05 6.60
CA THR A 204 1.29 -9.85 5.75
C THR A 204 0.31 -10.07 4.60
N GLN A 205 0.29 -9.18 3.60
CA GLN A 205 -0.56 -9.29 2.39
C GLN A 205 -0.50 -10.65 1.68
N MET A 206 0.55 -11.45 1.92
CA MET A 206 0.67 -12.81 1.35
C MET A 206 -0.48 -13.73 1.78
N ILE A 207 -1.02 -13.57 2.98
CA ILE A 207 -2.13 -14.41 3.48
C ILE A 207 -3.47 -14.11 2.76
N ALA A 208 -3.56 -12.97 2.07
CA ALA A 208 -4.77 -12.54 1.38
C ALA A 208 -4.95 -13.19 -0.01
N LYS A 209 -3.90 -13.83 -0.55
CA LYS A 209 -3.86 -14.33 -1.93
C LYS A 209 -4.11 -15.83 -2.01
N GLY A 210 -5.05 -16.24 -2.86
CA GLY A 210 -5.11 -17.61 -3.39
C GLY A 210 -5.50 -18.72 -2.41
N LEU A 211 -6.09 -18.39 -1.26
CA LEU A 211 -6.34 -19.35 -0.19
C LEU A 211 -7.81 -19.37 0.22
N ASP A 212 -8.35 -20.57 0.39
CA ASP A 212 -9.69 -20.82 0.87
C ASP A 212 -9.61 -21.88 1.97
N PHE A 213 -9.88 -21.46 3.21
CA PHE A 213 -9.80 -22.32 4.39
C PHE A 213 -11.20 -22.42 4.99
N PRO A 214 -11.87 -23.58 4.88
CA PRO A 214 -13.26 -23.74 5.30
C PRO A 214 -13.51 -23.43 6.79
N ASN A 215 -12.50 -23.65 7.64
CA ASN A 215 -12.61 -23.43 9.08
C ASN A 215 -12.18 -22.01 9.52
N VAL A 216 -11.86 -21.11 8.58
CA VAL A 216 -11.60 -19.70 8.89
C VAL A 216 -12.91 -18.93 8.97
N THR A 217 -13.29 -18.58 10.20
CA THR A 217 -14.53 -17.85 10.50
C THR A 217 -14.27 -16.45 11.07
N LEU A 218 -13.01 -16.12 11.37
CA LEU A 218 -12.59 -14.79 11.83
C LEU A 218 -11.39 -14.30 11.03
N VAL A 219 -11.49 -13.06 10.56
CA VAL A 219 -10.38 -12.35 9.93
C VAL A 219 -10.19 -11.01 10.65
N GLY A 220 -8.99 -10.76 11.17
CA GLY A 220 -8.64 -9.50 11.83
C GLY A 220 -7.59 -8.72 11.04
N VAL A 221 -7.87 -7.47 10.69
CA VAL A 221 -6.86 -6.53 10.18
C VAL A 221 -6.34 -5.73 11.35
N LEU A 222 -5.07 -5.96 11.69
CA LEU A 222 -4.47 -5.41 12.90
C LEU A 222 -4.31 -3.90 12.85
N ASN A 223 -4.01 -3.35 11.67
CA ASN A 223 -3.88 -1.92 11.48
C ASN A 223 -4.08 -1.58 9.98
N ALA A 224 -5.17 -0.89 9.66
CA ALA A 224 -5.44 -0.44 8.29
C ALA A 224 -4.66 0.84 7.91
N ASP A 225 -4.31 1.68 8.88
CA ASP A 225 -3.65 2.99 8.69
C ASP A 225 -2.27 2.87 8.09
N THR A 226 -1.54 1.77 8.34
CA THR A 226 -0.20 1.57 7.78
C THR A 226 -0.23 1.59 6.24
N ALA A 227 -1.27 1.03 5.63
CA ALA A 227 -1.42 1.03 4.17
C ALA A 227 -1.84 2.40 3.64
N LEU A 228 -2.78 3.06 4.33
CA LEU A 228 -3.35 4.35 3.96
C LEU A 228 -2.32 5.46 3.93
N ASN A 229 -1.41 5.45 4.90
CA ASN A 229 -0.45 6.52 5.13
C ASN A 229 0.90 6.27 4.46
N LEU A 230 0.97 5.33 3.51
CA LEU A 230 2.12 5.24 2.62
C LEU A 230 2.19 6.52 1.76
N PRO A 231 3.38 7.11 1.55
CA PRO A 231 3.58 8.29 0.71
C PRO A 231 3.46 7.96 -0.78
N ASP A 232 2.33 7.41 -1.20
CA ASP A 232 2.02 6.97 -2.55
C ASP A 232 0.55 7.29 -2.83
N PHE A 233 0.24 7.97 -3.94
CA PHE A 233 -1.13 8.34 -4.28
C PHE A 233 -2.06 7.12 -4.46
N ARG A 234 -1.49 5.93 -4.67
CA ARG A 234 -2.23 4.66 -4.75
C ARG A 234 -2.50 4.02 -3.38
N SER A 235 -2.12 4.65 -2.27
CA SER A 235 -2.28 4.09 -0.92
C SER A 235 -3.74 3.74 -0.60
N SER A 236 -4.69 4.62 -0.93
CA SER A 236 -6.12 4.40 -0.75
C SER A 236 -6.64 3.24 -1.59
N GLU A 237 -6.28 3.16 -2.88
CA GLU A 237 -6.64 2.05 -3.76
C GLU A 237 -6.11 0.72 -3.23
N ARG A 238 -4.82 0.67 -2.87
CA ARG A 238 -4.20 -0.53 -2.32
C ARG A 238 -4.82 -0.95 -1.01
N THR A 239 -5.15 0.00 -0.14
CA THR A 239 -5.84 -0.27 1.12
C THR A 239 -7.21 -0.85 0.86
N PHE A 240 -8.03 -0.21 0.02
CA PHE A 240 -9.35 -0.71 -0.35
C PHE A 240 -9.26 -2.14 -0.91
N GLN A 241 -8.35 -2.38 -1.86
CA GLN A 241 -8.14 -3.69 -2.47
C GLN A 241 -7.76 -4.74 -1.44
N LEU A 242 -6.81 -4.41 -0.55
CA LEU A 242 -6.33 -5.30 0.50
C LEU A 242 -7.44 -5.64 1.50
N LEU A 243 -8.14 -4.64 2.03
CA LEU A 243 -9.23 -4.82 2.99
C LEU A 243 -10.38 -5.63 2.39
N THR A 244 -10.78 -5.31 1.16
CA THR A 244 -11.83 -6.05 0.44
C THR A 244 -11.43 -7.49 0.18
N GLN A 245 -10.17 -7.72 -0.25
CA GLN A 245 -9.65 -9.06 -0.49
C GLN A 245 -9.63 -9.90 0.78
N VAL A 246 -9.14 -9.32 1.89
CA VAL A 246 -9.04 -9.98 3.18
C VAL A 246 -10.42 -10.22 3.80
N ALA A 247 -11.33 -9.24 3.73
CA ALA A 247 -12.70 -9.42 4.14
C ALA A 247 -13.37 -10.58 3.37
N GLY A 248 -13.14 -10.64 2.05
CA GLY A 248 -13.62 -11.73 1.21
C GLY A 248 -13.04 -13.11 1.50
N ARG A 249 -12.10 -13.28 2.46
CA ARG A 249 -11.58 -14.59 2.89
C ARG A 249 -12.40 -15.22 4.01
N ALA A 250 -13.12 -14.44 4.80
CA ALA A 250 -13.99 -14.99 5.84
C ALA A 250 -15.27 -15.56 5.21
N GLY A 251 -15.72 -16.71 5.68
CA GLY A 251 -17.06 -17.25 5.36
C GLY A 251 -17.26 -17.68 3.92
N ARG A 252 -16.25 -18.34 3.31
CA ARG A 252 -16.35 -18.93 1.96
C ARG A 252 -17.07 -20.28 1.91
N ALA A 253 -17.25 -20.92 3.07
CA ALA A 253 -17.97 -22.18 3.25
C ALA A 253 -19.36 -21.95 3.88
N GLU A 254 -19.90 -22.94 4.58
CA GLU A 254 -21.23 -22.87 5.21
C GLU A 254 -21.29 -21.91 6.42
N LYS A 255 -20.16 -21.70 7.10
CA LYS A 255 -20.08 -20.85 8.30
C LYS A 255 -20.00 -19.37 7.92
N ALA A 256 -20.79 -18.54 8.59
CA ALA A 256 -20.69 -17.09 8.44
C ALA A 256 -19.35 -16.59 8.97
N GLY A 257 -18.65 -15.79 8.17
CA GLY A 257 -17.40 -15.15 8.57
C GLY A 257 -17.63 -13.79 9.23
N GLN A 258 -16.78 -13.44 10.18
CA GLN A 258 -16.70 -12.11 10.78
C GLN A 258 -15.33 -11.50 10.46
N VAL A 259 -15.33 -10.20 10.18
CA VAL A 259 -14.12 -9.44 9.85
C VAL A 259 -14.03 -8.24 10.78
N PHE A 260 -12.90 -8.07 11.45
CA PHE A 260 -12.59 -6.87 12.22
C PHE A 260 -11.49 -6.07 11.52
N ILE A 261 -11.72 -4.79 11.30
CA ILE A 261 -10.74 -3.85 10.75
C ILE A 261 -10.43 -2.83 11.81
N GLN A 262 -9.23 -2.88 12.38
CA GLN A 262 -8.81 -1.92 13.39
C GLN A 262 -8.11 -0.73 12.73
N SER A 263 -8.51 0.48 13.09
CA SER A 263 -7.94 1.71 12.54
C SER A 263 -8.04 2.88 13.51
N TYR A 264 -7.11 3.83 13.40
CA TYR A 264 -7.18 5.15 14.03
C TYR A 264 -7.96 6.16 13.16
N ASN A 265 -8.21 5.82 11.89
CA ASN A 265 -8.97 6.63 10.95
C ASN A 265 -10.16 5.83 10.38
N PRO A 266 -11.09 5.35 11.23
CA PRO A 266 -12.18 4.46 10.80
C PRO A 266 -13.13 5.07 9.76
N HIS A 267 -13.18 6.41 9.67
CA HIS A 267 -13.99 7.17 8.72
C HIS A 267 -13.30 7.48 7.40
N HIS A 268 -12.06 6.99 7.19
CA HIS A 268 -11.40 7.17 5.91
C HIS A 268 -12.20 6.46 4.80
N TYR A 269 -12.49 7.16 3.70
CA TYR A 269 -13.40 6.67 2.64
C TYR A 269 -13.02 5.27 2.13
N ALA A 270 -11.73 4.99 1.95
CA ALA A 270 -11.25 3.66 1.52
C ALA A 270 -11.65 2.54 2.50
N ILE A 271 -11.69 2.81 3.81
CA ILE A 271 -12.14 1.85 4.84
C ILE A 271 -13.66 1.72 4.79
N GLU A 272 -14.39 2.83 4.69
CA GLU A 272 -15.87 2.80 4.66
C GLU A 272 -16.41 2.05 3.43
N PHE A 273 -15.83 2.29 2.25
CA PHE A 273 -16.20 1.55 1.05
C PHE A 273 -15.77 0.08 1.14
N ALA A 274 -14.60 -0.23 1.71
CA ALA A 274 -14.16 -1.62 1.90
C ALA A 274 -15.07 -2.38 2.88
N LYS A 275 -15.55 -1.74 3.95
CA LYS A 275 -16.53 -2.29 4.89
C LYS A 275 -17.81 -2.72 4.17
N LYS A 276 -18.28 -1.89 3.23
CA LYS A 276 -19.46 -2.16 2.41
C LYS A 276 -19.19 -3.08 1.21
N GLN A 277 -17.91 -3.40 0.95
CA GLN A 277 -17.44 -4.07 -0.27
C GLN A 277 -17.91 -3.36 -1.56
N ASP A 278 -18.00 -2.04 -1.50
CA ASP A 278 -18.54 -1.20 -2.58
C ASP A 278 -17.41 -0.65 -3.46
N TYR A 279 -17.01 -1.46 -4.43
CA TYR A 279 -15.97 -1.07 -5.40
C TYR A 279 -16.40 0.07 -6.31
N GLU A 280 -17.66 0.10 -6.75
CA GLU A 280 -18.13 1.11 -7.70
C GLU A 280 -18.21 2.50 -7.04
N GLY A 281 -18.68 2.57 -5.79
CA GLY A 281 -18.63 3.77 -4.96
C GLY A 281 -17.19 4.24 -4.72
N PHE A 282 -16.29 3.33 -4.35
CA PHE A 282 -14.86 3.63 -4.20
C PHE A 282 -14.26 4.17 -5.51
N TYR A 283 -14.50 3.49 -6.63
CA TYR A 283 -14.00 3.88 -7.95
C TYR A 283 -14.46 5.29 -8.31
N ALA A 284 -15.76 5.60 -8.16
CA ALA A 284 -16.29 6.93 -8.47
C ALA A 284 -15.64 8.03 -7.60
N TYR A 285 -15.50 7.79 -6.30
CA TYR A 285 -14.93 8.75 -5.37
C TYR A 285 -13.43 8.98 -5.62
N GLU A 286 -12.64 7.92 -5.66
CA GLU A 286 -11.19 7.96 -5.87
C GLU A 286 -10.84 8.56 -7.25
N MET A 287 -11.61 8.25 -8.29
CA MET A 287 -11.42 8.84 -9.61
C MET A 287 -11.68 10.35 -9.64
N SER A 288 -12.54 10.88 -8.75
CA SER A 288 -12.73 12.33 -8.64
C SER A 288 -11.49 13.02 -8.08
N ILE A 289 -10.88 12.43 -7.05
CA ILE A 289 -9.63 12.91 -6.42
C ILE A 289 -8.49 12.86 -7.43
N ARG A 290 -8.29 11.72 -8.10
CA ARG A 290 -7.21 11.55 -9.08
C ARG A 290 -7.32 12.51 -10.25
N ARG A 291 -8.55 12.86 -10.66
CA ARG A 291 -8.77 13.87 -11.70
C ARG A 291 -8.32 15.25 -11.24
N GLN A 292 -8.69 15.66 -10.04
CA GLN A 292 -8.35 16.97 -9.48
C GLN A 292 -6.84 17.12 -9.25
N LEU A 293 -6.20 16.06 -8.75
CA LEU A 293 -4.77 16.07 -8.46
C LEU A 293 -3.89 15.69 -9.67
N GLY A 294 -4.48 15.43 -10.83
CA GLY A 294 -3.76 15.10 -12.06
C GLY A 294 -2.97 13.79 -11.98
N TYR A 295 -3.56 12.73 -11.45
CA TYR A 295 -2.95 11.39 -11.35
C TYR A 295 -3.56 10.40 -12.36
N PRO A 296 -2.87 9.28 -12.64
CA PRO A 296 -3.40 8.18 -13.46
C PRO A 296 -4.77 7.69 -12.99
N PRO A 297 -5.71 7.41 -13.91
CA PRO A 297 -5.52 7.30 -15.36
C PRO A 297 -5.78 8.59 -16.16
N TYR A 298 -5.98 9.75 -15.53
CA TYR A 298 -6.25 10.99 -16.26
C TYR A 298 -4.99 11.67 -16.81
N TYR A 299 -3.88 11.43 -16.13
CA TYR A 299 -2.53 11.86 -16.49
C TYR A 299 -1.62 10.63 -16.58
N TYR A 300 -0.63 10.71 -17.43
CA TYR A 300 0.50 9.79 -17.44
C TYR A 300 1.56 10.28 -16.45
N THR A 301 2.34 9.34 -15.94
CA THR A 301 3.43 9.61 -14.99
C THR A 301 4.71 8.98 -15.49
N VAL A 302 5.82 9.70 -15.52
CA VAL A 302 7.15 9.13 -15.81
C VAL A 302 8.05 9.37 -14.61
N GLY A 303 8.60 8.29 -14.05
CA GLY A 303 9.58 8.35 -12.98
C GLY A 303 10.99 8.24 -13.55
N ILE A 304 11.83 9.23 -13.28
CA ILE A 304 13.25 9.23 -13.63
C ILE A 304 14.01 9.05 -12.32
N THR A 305 14.79 7.99 -12.19
CA THR A 305 15.64 7.74 -11.02
C THR A 305 17.10 7.83 -11.42
N LEU A 306 17.85 8.67 -10.73
CA LEU A 306 19.30 8.77 -10.82
C LEU A 306 19.92 8.17 -9.57
N SER A 307 21.04 7.46 -9.73
CA SER A 307 21.80 6.99 -8.59
C SER A 307 23.28 6.93 -8.82
N HIS A 308 24.04 7.27 -7.78
CA HIS A 308 25.49 7.37 -7.83
C HIS A 308 26.09 7.09 -6.44
N ARG A 309 27.36 6.66 -6.38
CA ARG A 309 28.05 6.33 -5.10
C ARG A 309 28.39 7.56 -4.26
N ASP A 310 28.58 8.68 -4.93
CA ASP A 310 28.80 10.02 -4.39
C ASP A 310 27.50 10.82 -4.52
N GLU A 311 27.03 11.34 -3.39
CA GLU A 311 25.76 12.06 -3.29
C GLU A 311 25.80 13.40 -4.02
N GLU A 312 26.89 14.15 -3.94
CA GLU A 312 26.99 15.47 -4.58
C GLU A 312 26.86 15.34 -6.09
N LYS A 313 27.44 14.27 -6.66
CA LYS A 313 27.26 13.92 -8.07
C LYS A 313 25.82 13.53 -8.41
N ALA A 314 25.17 12.72 -7.57
CA ALA A 314 23.76 12.36 -7.79
C ALA A 314 22.86 13.60 -7.81
N VAL A 315 23.08 14.52 -6.88
CA VAL A 315 22.37 15.81 -6.81
C VAL A 315 22.63 16.63 -8.05
N LYS A 316 23.91 16.89 -8.38
CA LYS A 316 24.30 17.71 -9.53
C LYS A 316 23.67 17.20 -10.83
N GLU A 317 23.82 15.90 -11.12
CA GLU A 317 23.29 15.34 -12.35
C GLU A 317 21.75 15.30 -12.35
N SER A 318 21.10 15.19 -11.19
CA SER A 318 19.63 15.30 -11.11
C SER A 318 19.13 16.69 -11.48
N TYR A 319 19.83 17.76 -11.09
CA TYR A 319 19.49 19.12 -11.51
C TYR A 319 19.80 19.35 -12.99
N ARG A 320 20.88 18.77 -13.52
CA ARG A 320 21.16 18.79 -14.97
C ARG A 320 20.04 18.13 -15.78
N VAL A 321 19.50 17.01 -15.30
CA VAL A 321 18.32 16.36 -15.89
C VAL A 321 17.10 17.28 -15.81
N LEU A 322 16.86 17.93 -14.67
CA LEU A 322 15.76 18.89 -14.53
C LEU A 322 15.84 20.02 -15.57
N ASP A 323 17.04 20.55 -15.82
CA ASP A 323 17.24 21.63 -16.78
C ASP A 323 16.97 21.18 -18.23
N ILE A 324 17.42 19.97 -18.60
CA ILE A 324 17.09 19.36 -19.91
C ILE A 324 15.57 19.23 -20.08
N LEU A 325 14.89 18.72 -19.05
CA LEU A 325 13.45 18.52 -19.10
C LEU A 325 12.68 19.85 -19.17
N ARG A 326 13.12 20.87 -18.44
CA ARG A 326 12.51 22.22 -18.50
C ARG A 326 12.72 22.90 -19.85
N ALA A 327 13.86 22.66 -20.50
CA ALA A 327 14.14 23.21 -21.81
C ALA A 327 13.41 22.47 -22.94
N GLY A 328 13.21 21.16 -22.78
CA GLY A 328 12.66 20.30 -23.83
C GLY A 328 11.15 20.04 -23.75
N LEU A 329 10.52 20.22 -22.59
CA LEU A 329 9.09 19.93 -22.38
C LEU A 329 8.27 21.21 -22.29
N SER A 330 6.97 21.11 -22.60
CA SER A 330 6.06 22.24 -22.47
C SER A 330 5.72 22.56 -21.00
N ASP A 331 5.28 23.79 -20.74
CA ASP A 331 4.80 24.24 -19.41
C ASP A 331 3.58 23.46 -18.90
N LYS A 332 2.97 22.61 -19.73
CA LYS A 332 1.85 21.73 -19.35
C LYS A 332 2.31 20.48 -18.60
N VAL A 333 3.61 20.14 -18.65
CA VAL A 333 4.17 19.03 -17.89
C VAL A 333 4.48 19.50 -16.48
N HIS A 334 3.89 18.85 -15.49
CA HIS A 334 4.26 19.08 -14.10
C HIS A 334 5.50 18.27 -13.76
N ILE A 335 6.61 18.94 -13.53
CA ILE A 335 7.88 18.34 -13.10
C ILE A 335 7.99 18.48 -11.59
N LEU A 336 8.07 17.34 -10.90
CA LEU A 336 8.24 17.26 -9.45
C LEU A 336 9.64 16.72 -9.13
N GLY A 337 10.32 17.34 -8.16
CA GLY A 337 11.72 17.04 -7.83
C GLY A 337 12.73 17.94 -8.55
N PRO A 338 14.02 17.59 -8.54
CA PRO A 338 14.60 16.36 -8.00
C PRO A 338 14.52 16.27 -6.48
N THR A 339 14.23 15.08 -5.98
CA THR A 339 14.18 14.77 -4.53
C THR A 339 14.95 13.49 -4.24
N PRO A 340 15.55 13.34 -3.05
CA PRO A 340 16.05 12.04 -2.62
C PRO A 340 14.88 11.05 -2.54
N LYS A 341 15.09 9.78 -2.91
CA LYS A 341 14.09 8.73 -2.68
C LYS A 341 13.90 8.47 -1.17
N PRO A 342 12.75 7.93 -0.72
CA PRO A 342 12.53 7.57 0.69
C PRO A 342 13.64 6.71 1.27
N ILE A 343 14.21 5.79 0.48
CA ILE A 343 15.44 5.10 0.84
C ILE A 343 16.61 5.79 0.13
N ALA A 344 17.17 6.79 0.79
CA ALA A 344 18.22 7.64 0.23
C ALA A 344 19.45 6.84 -0.20
N ARG A 345 19.79 5.74 0.49
CA ARG A 345 20.96 4.89 0.18
C ARG A 345 20.64 3.40 0.16
N THR A 346 20.83 2.73 -0.98
CA THR A 346 20.83 1.25 -1.07
C THR A 346 22.04 0.75 -1.85
N HIS A 347 22.62 -0.38 -1.44
CA HIS A 347 23.80 -0.96 -2.11
C HIS A 347 24.94 0.05 -2.35
N ASN A 348 25.16 0.98 -1.41
CA ASN A 348 26.12 2.09 -1.49
C ASN A 348 25.89 3.09 -2.64
N LEU A 349 24.64 3.28 -3.07
CA LEU A 349 24.24 4.30 -4.02
C LEU A 349 23.24 5.25 -3.38
N TYR A 350 23.43 6.55 -3.60
CA TYR A 350 22.46 7.58 -3.31
C TYR A 350 21.44 7.66 -4.43
N HIS A 351 20.14 7.76 -4.11
CA HIS A 351 19.06 7.75 -5.09
C HIS A 351 18.28 9.06 -5.09
N TYR A 352 18.20 9.69 -6.26
CA TYR A 352 17.38 10.87 -6.52
C TYR A 352 16.33 10.54 -7.58
N GLN A 353 15.18 11.19 -7.49
CA GLN A 353 14.09 10.99 -8.43
C GLN A 353 13.49 12.30 -8.92
N ILE A 354 12.99 12.27 -10.16
CA ILE A 354 12.15 13.30 -10.77
C ILE A 354 10.90 12.60 -11.28
N LEU A 355 9.73 13.20 -11.02
CA LEU A 355 8.45 12.69 -11.47
C LEU A 355 7.82 13.68 -12.44
N LEU A 356 7.51 13.22 -13.65
CA LEU A 356 6.76 13.97 -14.65
C LEU A 356 5.30 13.56 -14.58
N LYS A 357 4.38 14.54 -14.63
CA LYS A 357 2.94 14.31 -14.79
C LYS A 357 2.46 15.09 -16.00
N TYR A 358 1.87 14.42 -16.97
CA TYR A 358 1.45 15.02 -18.25
C TYR A 358 0.21 14.35 -18.83
N ARG A 359 -0.40 14.97 -19.86
CA ARG A 359 -1.51 14.38 -20.62
C ARG A 359 -1.14 14.13 -22.08
N PHE A 360 -0.64 15.17 -22.73
CA PHE A 360 -0.14 15.15 -24.10
C PHE A 360 1.18 15.93 -24.10
N GLU A 361 2.23 15.28 -24.59
CA GLU A 361 3.56 15.88 -24.70
C GLU A 361 4.30 15.18 -25.82
N ASP A 362 4.45 15.87 -26.95
CA ASP A 362 5.02 15.30 -28.18
C ASP A 362 6.54 15.19 -28.08
N ASP A 363 7.18 16.12 -27.36
CA ASP A 363 8.64 16.17 -27.20
C ASP A 363 9.16 15.26 -26.07
N LEU A 364 8.26 14.55 -25.36
CA LEU A 364 8.61 13.72 -24.22
C LEU A 364 9.70 12.71 -24.57
N GLN A 365 9.52 11.94 -25.65
CA GLN A 365 10.47 10.89 -26.02
C GLN A 365 11.83 11.50 -26.38
N THR A 366 11.84 12.64 -27.08
CA THR A 366 13.06 13.36 -27.45
C THR A 366 13.81 13.83 -26.20
N SER A 367 13.12 14.46 -25.25
CA SER A 367 13.75 14.91 -24.00
C SER A 367 14.22 13.74 -23.13
N LEU A 368 13.46 12.64 -23.04
CA LEU A 368 13.88 11.45 -22.30
C LEU A 368 15.11 10.77 -22.92
N ASN A 369 15.25 10.79 -24.25
CA ASN A 369 16.45 10.31 -24.93
C ASN A 369 17.66 11.19 -24.62
N GLN A 370 17.51 12.53 -24.64
CA GLN A 370 18.58 13.45 -24.23
C GLN A 370 19.03 13.21 -22.78
N VAL A 371 18.08 12.89 -21.90
CA VAL A 371 18.39 12.50 -20.51
C VAL A 371 19.17 11.19 -20.46
N LEU A 372 18.85 10.21 -21.30
CA LEU A 372 19.61 8.96 -21.39
C LEU A 372 21.03 9.18 -21.91
N ASP A 373 21.23 10.11 -22.85
CA ASP A 373 22.53 10.42 -23.43
C ASP A 373 23.55 10.91 -22.39
N LEU A 374 23.10 11.49 -21.26
CA LEU A 374 23.98 11.84 -20.13
C LEU A 374 24.78 10.64 -19.61
N THR A 375 24.20 9.43 -19.67
CA THR A 375 24.88 8.20 -19.23
C THR A 375 26.00 7.77 -20.16
N GLN A 376 26.05 8.31 -21.39
CA GLN A 376 27.10 8.05 -22.37
C GLN A 376 28.31 8.96 -22.20
N GLU A 377 28.20 10.01 -21.39
CA GLU A 377 29.30 10.93 -21.11
C GLU A 377 30.37 10.29 -20.24
N LYS A 378 31.65 10.53 -20.56
CA LYS A 378 32.78 9.91 -19.84
C LYS A 378 32.78 10.21 -18.34
N GLU A 379 32.33 11.41 -17.96
CA GLU A 379 32.24 11.83 -16.56
C GLU A 379 31.14 11.10 -15.77
N ASN A 380 30.17 10.51 -16.47
CA ASN A 380 28.99 9.85 -15.91
C ASN A 380 29.08 8.32 -15.94
N LYS A 381 30.30 7.75 -16.07
CA LYS A 381 30.53 6.30 -16.13
C LYS A 381 29.89 5.50 -14.98
N ASP A 382 29.83 6.08 -13.78
CA ASP A 382 29.27 5.44 -12.58
C ASP A 382 27.82 5.88 -12.27
N LEU A 383 27.25 6.77 -13.09
CA LEU A 383 25.87 7.23 -12.97
C LEU A 383 24.92 6.15 -13.49
N ARG A 384 23.94 5.78 -12.67
CA ARG A 384 22.85 4.89 -13.08
C ARG A 384 21.59 5.71 -13.25
N LEU A 385 21.02 5.67 -14.45
CA LEU A 385 19.77 6.33 -14.78
C LEU A 385 18.73 5.28 -15.17
N SER A 386 17.52 5.42 -14.64
CA SER A 386 16.36 4.58 -14.97
C SER A 386 15.17 5.46 -15.27
N ILE A 387 14.46 5.16 -16.36
CA ILE A 387 13.20 5.82 -16.75
C ILE A 387 12.10 4.76 -16.71
N ASP A 388 11.08 5.01 -15.90
CA ASP A 388 9.88 4.20 -15.81
C ASP A 388 8.69 5.01 -16.34
N ASN A 389 8.06 4.56 -17.42
CA ASN A 389 6.95 5.27 -18.07
C ASN A 389 5.59 5.04 -17.38
N GLU A 390 5.50 4.11 -16.43
CA GLU A 390 4.30 3.88 -15.63
C GLU A 390 4.70 3.40 -14.22
N PRO A 391 5.40 4.24 -13.43
CA PRO A 391 5.91 3.85 -12.13
C PRO A 391 4.78 3.35 -11.24
N GLN A 392 4.91 2.08 -10.86
CA GLN A 392 3.96 1.41 -9.98
C GLN A 392 4.30 1.70 -8.51
N ASN A 393 5.55 2.06 -8.20
CA ASN A 393 5.97 2.40 -6.85
C ASN A 393 6.83 3.67 -6.89
N PHE A 394 6.46 4.64 -6.05
CA PHE A 394 7.18 5.91 -5.90
C PHE A 394 8.05 5.96 -4.65
N MET A 395 8.10 4.85 -3.90
CA MET A 395 9.01 4.65 -2.77
C MET A 395 10.34 4.05 -3.20
#